data_AF-B0JLS3-F1
#
_entry.id   AF-B0JLS3-F1
#
_cell.length_a   1.000
_cell.length_b   1.000
_cell.length_c   1.000
_cell.angle_alpha   90.00
_cell.angle_beta   90.00
_cell.angle_gamma   90.00
#
_symmetry.space_group_name_H-M   'P 1'
#
loop_
_entity.id
_entity.type
_entity.pdbx_description
1 polymer ?
#
loop_
_entity_poly.entity_id
_entity_poly.type
_entity_poly.pdbx_seq_one_letter_code
_entity_poly.pdbx_strand_id
1 'polypeptide(L)'
;MTIKPPLQEKKFIELDANFSTTRRVTMERPAIINDPCAKVQSHLFLPPNPERRGEGGLRTKGYFKHSYPETSELSEKFAVPLVTIITVVFNGEKHLEQAIQSVISQSYNNVEYIIIDGGSRDSTIDIIRKYDDQIDYWLSEPDEGIYDAMNKGWKLSQGDYIYYLGSDDILLNIPSQSIQKASLNNTDIIHGNVIMDNGQLRISRYNPLIVFKNTLCPQGLFIKKKLLAQLPFNTKYKVYADFDLNQKIYKMSASSIKDKSTIAFFRLGGASSSYQDNSKLANCKQEYARVIYDNFGLSGLILSWIWGAVRGLVVKNNIHLHTDYKTLKRILKDCK
;
A
#
# COMPACT_ATOMS: atom_id res chain seq x y z
N MET A 1 9.06 -7.25 41.61
CA MET A 1 8.04 -6.79 40.64
C MET A 1 8.35 -5.35 40.28
N THR A 2 8.92 -5.10 39.11
CA THR A 2 9.21 -3.74 38.63
C THR A 2 7.90 -3.15 38.13
N ILE A 3 7.29 -2.29 38.93
CA ILE A 3 6.07 -1.57 38.55
C ILE A 3 6.48 -0.65 37.40
N LYS A 4 6.05 -0.98 36.17
CA LYS A 4 6.18 -0.06 35.04
C LYS A 4 5.46 1.24 35.43
N PRO A 5 6.09 2.42 35.27
CA PRO A 5 5.40 3.67 35.52
C PRO A 5 4.12 3.72 34.67
N PRO A 6 3.03 4.33 35.20
CA PRO A 6 1.81 4.50 34.43
C PRO A 6 2.16 5.19 33.11
N LEU A 7 1.69 4.61 32.00
CA LEU A 7 1.82 5.21 30.67
C LEU A 7 1.20 6.61 30.73
N GLN A 8 2.02 7.65 30.63
CA GLN A 8 1.52 9.01 30.45
C GLN A 8 0.58 8.99 29.24
N GLU A 9 -0.68 9.37 29.44
CA GLU A 9 -1.62 9.60 28.36
C GLU A 9 -0.99 10.65 27.43
N LYS A 10 -0.53 10.22 26.25
CA LYS A 10 -0.10 11.15 25.21
C LYS A 10 -1.33 11.94 24.78
N LYS A 11 -1.43 13.18 25.24
CA LYS A 11 -2.50 14.11 24.87
C LYS A 11 -2.35 14.43 23.38
N PHE A 12 -3.27 13.93 22.56
CA PHE A 12 -3.37 14.32 21.16
C PHE A 12 -4.21 15.58 21.02
N ILE A 13 -4.03 16.27 19.90
CA ILE A 13 -4.73 17.48 19.49
C ILE A 13 -5.61 17.09 18.30
N GLU A 14 -6.84 17.58 18.30
CA GLU A 14 -7.75 17.52 17.16
C GLU A 14 -7.83 18.92 16.54
N LEU A 15 -7.26 19.10 15.35
CA LEU A 15 -7.26 20.41 14.66
C LEU A 15 -8.58 20.65 13.93
N ASP A 16 -9.10 19.61 13.28
CA ASP A 16 -10.41 19.58 12.63
C ASP A 16 -10.96 18.15 12.71
N ALA A 17 -12.15 17.98 13.26
CA ALA A 17 -12.77 16.67 13.42
C ALA A 17 -13.26 16.07 12.09
N ASN A 18 -13.45 16.90 11.06
CA ASN A 18 -13.99 16.46 9.77
C ASN A 18 -12.98 15.63 8.97
N PHE A 19 -11.67 15.81 9.22
CA PHE A 19 -10.62 15.10 8.48
C PHE A 19 -9.88 14.06 9.34
N SER A 20 -9.73 12.85 8.80
CA SER A 20 -9.04 11.70 9.42
C SER A 20 -7.59 12.02 9.81
N THR A 21 -6.93 12.87 9.03
CA THR A 21 -5.54 13.29 9.18
C THR A 21 -5.36 14.38 10.24
N THR A 22 -6.41 15.05 10.70
CA THR A 22 -6.31 16.15 11.68
C THR A 22 -6.82 15.79 13.08
N ARG A 23 -7.41 14.59 13.28
CA ARG A 23 -8.01 14.15 14.57
C ARG A 23 -7.01 13.81 15.69
N ARG A 24 -5.87 13.19 15.35
CA ARG A 24 -4.91 12.64 16.33
C ARG A 24 -3.49 13.13 16.10
N VAL A 25 -3.29 14.45 16.11
CA VAL A 25 -1.96 15.05 15.95
C VAL A 25 -1.31 15.34 17.30
N THR A 26 -0.02 15.61 17.31
CA THR A 26 0.74 16.04 18.49
C THR A 26 1.86 16.99 18.07
N MET A 27 2.29 17.86 18.98
CA MET A 27 3.50 18.67 18.79
C MET A 27 4.78 17.91 19.21
N GLU A 28 4.64 16.71 19.78
CA GLU A 28 5.77 15.86 20.12
C GLU A 28 6.35 15.23 18.86
N ARG A 29 7.59 15.62 18.54
CA ARG A 29 8.34 15.05 17.41
C ARG A 29 8.57 13.54 17.62
N PRO A 30 8.22 12.67 16.65
CA PRO A 30 8.42 11.23 16.78
C PRO A 30 9.91 10.89 16.77
N ALA A 31 10.28 9.93 17.62
CA ALA A 31 11.62 9.36 17.61
C ALA A 31 11.81 8.51 16.36
N ILE A 32 12.85 8.82 15.58
CA ILE A 32 13.20 8.02 14.41
C ILE A 32 14.12 6.89 14.86
N ILE A 33 13.57 5.68 14.87
CA ILE A 33 14.32 4.47 15.20
C ILE A 33 14.53 3.68 13.91
N ASN A 34 15.78 3.64 13.45
CA ASN A 34 16.19 2.87 12.29
C ASN A 34 16.76 1.53 12.74
N ASP A 35 16.22 0.45 12.17
CA ASP A 35 16.75 -0.91 12.37
C ASP A 35 18.10 -1.03 11.65
N PRO A 36 19.21 -1.37 12.34
CA PRO A 36 20.52 -1.53 11.71
C PRO A 36 20.53 -2.57 10.57
N CYS A 37 19.61 -3.54 10.60
CA CYS A 37 19.46 -4.57 9.58
C CYS A 37 18.53 -4.16 8.42
N ALA A 38 17.85 -3.02 8.51
CA ALA A 38 16.99 -2.53 7.42
C ALA A 38 17.82 -2.01 6.24
N LYS A 39 17.27 -2.18 5.03
CA LYS A 39 17.90 -1.69 3.79
C LYS A 39 17.65 -0.21 3.53
N VAL A 40 16.68 0.38 4.24
CA VAL A 40 16.26 1.77 4.10
C VAL A 40 16.03 2.38 5.48
N GLN A 41 16.31 3.68 5.58
CA GLN A 41 16.16 4.46 6.81
C GLN A 41 14.95 5.37 6.74
N SER A 42 14.27 5.53 7.86
CA SER A 42 13.19 6.49 8.04
C SER A 42 13.75 7.88 8.34
N HIS A 43 13.03 8.90 7.88
CA HIS A 43 13.34 10.31 8.01
C HIS A 43 12.05 11.09 8.29
N LEU A 44 12.15 12.19 9.04
CA LEU A 44 11.02 13.13 9.17
C LEU A 44 10.94 14.11 8.00
N PHE A 45 12.08 14.49 7.45
CA PHE A 45 12.20 15.32 6.27
C PHE A 45 13.33 14.74 5.43
N LEU A 46 13.18 14.74 4.10
CA LEU A 46 14.29 14.33 3.24
C LEU A 46 15.37 15.42 3.23
N PRO A 47 16.65 15.06 3.01
CA PRO A 47 17.73 16.04 2.85
C PRO A 47 17.38 17.10 1.80
N PRO A 48 17.91 18.34 1.91
CA PRO A 48 17.69 19.36 0.90
C PRO A 48 18.06 18.89 -0.51
N ASN A 49 17.24 19.23 -1.49
CA ASN A 49 17.47 18.95 -2.91
C ASN A 49 17.34 20.27 -3.68
N PRO A 50 18.37 20.71 -4.44
CA PRO A 50 18.30 21.93 -5.25
C PRO A 50 17.16 21.96 -6.27
N GLU A 51 16.67 20.78 -6.71
CA GLU A 51 15.57 20.66 -7.66
C GLU A 51 14.19 20.58 -7.00
N ARG A 52 14.12 20.71 -5.66
CA ARG A 52 12.86 20.74 -4.91
C ARG A 52 12.05 21.98 -5.27
N ARG A 53 10.81 21.75 -5.69
CA ARG A 53 9.85 22.80 -6.07
C ARG A 53 8.95 23.22 -4.92
N GLY A 54 8.79 22.36 -3.91
CA GLY A 54 8.05 22.70 -2.71
C GLY A 54 7.98 21.53 -1.73
N GLU A 55 7.72 21.86 -0.48
CA GLU A 55 7.31 20.92 0.55
C GLU A 55 6.37 21.64 1.52
N GLY A 56 5.55 20.88 2.23
CA GLY A 56 4.55 21.45 3.13
C GLY A 56 3.83 20.37 3.93
N GLY A 57 2.62 20.69 4.38
CA GLY A 57 1.82 19.85 5.26
C GLY A 57 2.03 20.14 6.74
N LEU A 58 1.21 19.49 7.56
CA LEU A 58 1.17 19.62 9.02
C LEU A 58 2.53 19.47 9.69
N ARG A 59 3.40 18.59 9.16
CA ARG A 59 4.74 18.34 9.70
C ARG A 59 5.65 19.58 9.65
N THR A 60 5.51 20.40 8.61
CA THR A 60 6.27 21.67 8.49
C THR A 60 5.78 22.74 9.48
N LYS A 61 4.55 22.56 9.99
CA LYS A 61 3.91 23.41 11.01
C LYS A 61 4.12 22.88 12.44
N GLY A 62 4.89 21.79 12.61
CA GLY A 62 5.19 21.21 13.91
C GLY A 62 4.17 20.20 14.43
N TYR A 63 3.23 19.75 13.59
CA TYR A 63 2.27 18.70 13.94
C TYR A 63 2.71 17.34 13.40
N PHE A 64 2.66 16.32 14.26
CA PHE A 64 3.12 14.96 13.99
C PHE A 64 2.08 13.92 14.42
N LYS A 65 2.32 12.66 14.06
CA LYS A 65 1.47 11.51 14.45
C LYS A 65 2.27 10.38 15.05
N HIS A 66 1.60 9.61 15.90
CA HIS A 66 2.13 8.44 16.58
C HIS A 66 1.08 7.33 16.59
N SER A 67 1.53 6.11 16.82
CA SER A 67 0.63 5.03 17.23
C SER A 67 0.29 5.16 18.70
N TYR A 68 -0.95 4.87 19.07
CA TYR A 68 -1.42 5.02 20.44
C TYR A 68 -1.81 3.65 21.01
N PRO A 69 -1.27 3.23 22.17
CA PRO A 69 -1.87 2.13 22.93
C PRO A 69 -3.21 2.63 23.50
N GLU A 70 -4.36 1.98 23.30
CA GLU A 70 -5.54 2.38 24.09
C GLU A 70 -5.25 2.20 25.56
N THR A 71 -5.52 3.25 26.30
CA THR A 71 -5.64 3.27 27.75
C THR A 71 -7.04 3.73 28.07
N SER A 72 -7.97 2.78 28.18
CA SER A 72 -9.12 2.95 29.05
C SER A 72 -9.33 1.64 29.80
N GLU A 73 -9.57 1.70 31.11
CA GLU A 73 -9.80 0.50 31.94
C GLU A 73 -11.15 -0.19 31.62
N LEU A 74 -11.98 0.43 30.76
CA LEU A 74 -13.34 0.02 30.43
C LEU A 74 -13.52 -0.45 28.97
N SER A 75 -12.57 -0.17 28.07
CA SER A 75 -12.47 -0.77 26.73
C SER A 75 -11.35 -1.80 26.74
N GLU A 76 -11.56 -2.96 26.13
CA GLU A 76 -10.46 -3.91 25.90
C GLU A 76 -9.27 -3.16 25.27
N LYS A 77 -8.04 -3.48 25.68
CA LYS A 77 -6.81 -2.79 25.22
C LYS A 77 -6.65 -2.86 23.69
N PHE A 78 -7.23 -1.95 22.90
CA PHE A 78 -6.95 -1.90 21.46
C PHE A 78 -5.98 -0.77 21.13
N ALA A 79 -4.76 -1.13 20.76
CA ALA A 79 -3.89 -0.16 20.09
C ALA A 79 -4.65 0.47 18.91
N VAL A 80 -4.41 1.76 18.68
CA VAL A 80 -4.82 2.49 17.49
C VAL A 80 -3.55 2.74 16.66
N PRO A 81 -3.13 1.76 15.83
CA PRO A 81 -1.98 1.89 14.96
C PRO A 81 -2.04 3.16 14.11
N LEU A 82 -0.89 3.75 13.84
CA LEU A 82 -0.81 4.76 12.80
C LEU A 82 -0.77 4.07 11.44
N VAL A 83 -1.66 4.46 10.53
CA VAL A 83 -1.66 3.97 9.14
C VAL A 83 -1.18 5.09 8.23
N THR A 84 -0.06 4.89 7.56
CA THR A 84 0.44 5.84 6.55
C THR A 84 -0.13 5.50 5.18
N ILE A 85 -0.84 6.45 4.59
CA ILE A 85 -1.22 6.43 3.20
C ILE A 85 -0.17 7.22 2.41
N ILE A 86 0.37 6.63 1.36
CA ILE A 86 1.33 7.26 0.46
C ILE A 86 0.69 7.37 -0.91
N THR A 87 0.53 8.60 -1.40
CA THR A 87 0.17 8.87 -2.80
C THR A 87 1.42 9.36 -3.53
N VAL A 88 1.74 8.74 -4.66
CA VAL A 88 2.78 9.21 -5.57
C VAL A 88 2.11 9.77 -6.81
N VAL A 89 2.59 10.91 -7.32
CA VAL A 89 1.93 11.61 -8.42
C VAL A 89 2.94 12.27 -9.35
N PHE A 90 2.63 12.28 -10.65
CA PHE A 90 3.32 13.08 -11.64
C PHE A 90 2.32 13.48 -12.73
N ASN A 91 2.11 14.78 -12.89
CA ASN A 91 1.08 15.41 -13.72
C ASN A 91 -0.32 14.79 -13.52
N GLY A 92 -0.81 14.85 -12.27
CA GLY A 92 -2.04 14.20 -11.81
C GLY A 92 -3.25 15.12 -11.68
N GLU A 93 -3.24 16.33 -12.28
CA GLU A 93 -4.25 17.37 -12.00
C GLU A 93 -5.71 16.92 -12.18
N LYS A 94 -5.96 15.97 -13.07
CA LYS A 94 -7.30 15.48 -13.40
C LYS A 94 -7.99 14.71 -12.27
N HIS A 95 -7.22 13.98 -11.45
CA HIS A 95 -7.78 12.98 -10.53
C HIS A 95 -7.24 13.08 -9.10
N LEU A 96 -6.11 13.78 -8.90
CA LEU A 96 -5.45 13.86 -7.59
C LEU A 96 -6.35 14.41 -6.48
N GLU A 97 -7.18 15.41 -6.77
CA GLU A 97 -8.05 16.01 -5.77
C GLU A 97 -9.04 14.98 -5.18
N GLN A 98 -9.58 14.08 -6.02
CA GLN A 98 -10.47 13.01 -5.57
C GLN A 98 -9.72 11.98 -4.72
N ALA A 99 -8.47 11.67 -5.08
CA ALA A 99 -7.62 10.79 -4.28
C ALA A 99 -7.36 11.41 -2.89
N ILE A 100 -7.00 12.70 -2.82
CA ILE A 100 -6.79 13.43 -1.57
C ILE A 100 -8.05 13.40 -0.70
N GLN A 101 -9.19 13.78 -1.27
CA GLN A 101 -10.48 13.78 -0.57
C GLN A 101 -10.83 12.40 -0.01
N SER A 102 -10.53 11.32 -0.74
CA SER A 102 -10.78 9.95 -0.29
C SER A 102 -9.97 9.55 0.93
N VAL A 103 -8.76 10.10 1.10
CA VAL A 103 -7.89 9.79 2.25
C VAL A 103 -8.28 10.62 3.47
N ILE A 104 -8.44 11.93 3.29
CA ILE A 104 -8.75 12.84 4.41
C ILE A 104 -10.16 12.61 4.97
N SER A 105 -11.07 11.99 4.22
CA SER A 105 -12.44 11.67 4.68
C SER A 105 -12.60 10.30 5.33
N GLN A 106 -11.51 9.54 5.55
CA GLN A 106 -11.59 8.20 6.14
C GLN A 106 -12.20 8.20 7.55
N SER A 107 -12.92 7.13 7.89
CA SER A 107 -13.49 6.93 9.22
C SER A 107 -12.44 6.47 10.25
N TYR A 108 -11.29 5.94 9.80
CA TYR A 108 -10.18 5.60 10.67
C TYR A 108 -9.52 6.86 11.24
N ASN A 109 -9.29 6.90 12.55
CA ASN A 109 -8.95 8.14 13.26
C ASN A 109 -7.44 8.40 13.40
N ASN A 110 -6.58 7.48 12.97
CA ASN A 110 -5.12 7.63 13.07
C ASN A 110 -4.44 7.40 11.71
N VAL A 111 -4.71 8.31 10.79
CA VAL A 111 -4.18 8.29 9.42
C VAL A 111 -3.07 9.32 9.30
N GLU A 112 -1.90 8.92 8.79
CA GLU A 112 -0.88 9.82 8.26
C GLU A 112 -0.98 9.85 6.74
N TYR A 113 -1.04 11.02 6.13
CA TYR A 113 -1.09 11.15 4.68
C TYR A 113 0.14 11.84 4.11
N ILE A 114 0.86 11.11 3.23
CA ILE A 114 2.07 11.59 2.57
C ILE A 114 1.85 11.63 1.06
N ILE A 115 2.19 12.77 0.44
CA ILE A 115 2.16 12.92 -1.02
C ILE A 115 3.55 13.19 -1.54
N ILE A 116 4.03 12.37 -2.48
CA ILE A 116 5.30 12.57 -3.18
C ILE A 116 5.00 12.89 -4.64
N ASP A 117 5.27 14.13 -5.03
CA ASP A 117 5.15 14.61 -6.39
C ASP A 117 6.49 14.56 -7.11
N GLY A 118 6.53 13.90 -8.28
CA GLY A 118 7.72 13.69 -9.11
C GLY A 118 8.19 14.92 -9.88
N GLY A 119 7.90 16.13 -9.37
CA GLY A 119 8.20 17.39 -10.05
C GLY A 119 7.23 17.71 -11.18
N SER A 120 5.93 17.64 -10.90
CA SER A 120 4.85 17.98 -11.85
C SER A 120 4.94 19.41 -12.36
N ARG A 121 4.49 19.62 -13.60
CA ARG A 121 4.47 20.94 -14.28
C ARG A 121 3.05 21.45 -14.54
N ASP A 122 2.05 20.63 -14.28
CA ASP A 122 0.64 20.96 -14.35
C ASP A 122 0.14 21.53 -13.00
N SER A 123 -1.17 21.60 -12.82
CA SER A 123 -1.79 22.15 -11.61
C SER A 123 -1.68 21.25 -10.37
N THR A 124 -0.93 20.14 -10.41
CA THR A 124 -0.82 19.16 -9.32
C THR A 124 -0.36 19.81 -8.01
N ILE A 125 0.69 20.63 -8.03
CA ILE A 125 1.22 21.26 -6.80
C ILE A 125 0.18 22.23 -6.22
N ASP A 126 -0.54 22.97 -7.06
CA ASP A 126 -1.56 23.91 -6.61
C ASP A 126 -2.75 23.18 -5.99
N ILE A 127 -3.12 22.00 -6.51
CA ILE A 127 -4.12 21.12 -5.89
C ILE A 127 -3.63 20.66 -4.52
N ILE A 128 -2.39 20.19 -4.38
CA ILE A 128 -1.83 19.75 -3.10
C ILE A 128 -1.86 20.88 -2.07
N ARG A 129 -1.47 22.10 -2.46
CA ARG A 129 -1.46 23.29 -1.57
C ARG A 129 -2.83 23.66 -1.02
N LYS A 130 -3.93 23.38 -1.72
CA LYS A 130 -5.30 23.60 -1.20
C LYS A 130 -5.60 22.78 0.05
N TYR A 131 -4.91 21.66 0.24
CA TYR A 131 -5.10 20.72 1.33
C TYR A 131 -3.90 20.67 2.29
N ASP A 132 -3.07 21.72 2.31
CA ASP A 132 -1.82 21.79 3.10
C ASP A 132 -2.06 21.67 4.62
N ASP A 133 -3.26 22.00 5.10
CA ASP A 133 -3.68 21.82 6.50
C ASP A 133 -4.29 20.44 6.79
N GLN A 134 -4.47 19.59 5.78
CA GLN A 134 -5.06 18.25 5.92
C GLN A 134 -4.09 17.14 5.47
N ILE A 135 -2.92 17.49 4.95
CA ILE A 135 -1.87 16.55 4.55
C ILE A 135 -0.76 16.57 5.60
N ASP A 136 -0.34 15.40 6.09
CA ASP A 136 0.73 15.33 7.09
C ASP A 136 2.05 15.84 6.55
N TYR A 137 2.42 15.41 5.34
CA TYR A 137 3.61 15.92 4.65
C TYR A 137 3.49 15.75 3.14
N TRP A 138 3.89 16.75 2.38
CA TRP A 138 4.07 16.59 0.94
C TRP A 138 5.39 17.18 0.47
N LEU A 139 5.87 16.65 -0.64
CA LEU A 139 7.14 17.02 -1.25
C LEU A 139 7.02 16.96 -2.76
N SER A 140 7.50 17.99 -3.46
CA SER A 140 7.62 18.04 -4.91
C SER A 140 9.08 18.22 -5.32
N GLU A 141 9.65 17.20 -5.95
CA GLU A 141 10.99 17.19 -6.51
C GLU A 141 11.09 16.09 -7.59
N PRO A 142 11.98 16.21 -8.59
CA PRO A 142 12.17 15.15 -9.57
C PRO A 142 12.47 13.78 -8.94
N ASP A 143 11.99 12.73 -9.59
CA ASP A 143 12.23 11.33 -9.23
C ASP A 143 12.64 10.48 -10.44
N GLU A 144 13.06 9.24 -10.19
CA GLU A 144 13.46 8.28 -11.23
C GLU A 144 12.31 7.34 -11.67
N GLY A 145 11.08 7.72 -11.35
CA GLY A 145 9.84 7.01 -11.62
C GLY A 145 9.05 6.62 -10.36
N ILE A 146 7.87 6.03 -10.58
CA ILE A 146 6.86 5.75 -9.56
C ILE A 146 7.40 5.03 -8.31
N TYR A 147 8.30 4.05 -8.50
CA TYR A 147 8.84 3.26 -7.41
C TYR A 147 9.93 3.98 -6.61
N ASP A 148 10.63 4.94 -7.22
CA ASP A 148 11.53 5.84 -6.48
C ASP A 148 10.70 6.74 -5.56
N ALA A 149 9.62 7.34 -6.09
CA ALA A 149 8.67 8.12 -5.29
C ALA A 149 8.05 7.28 -4.15
N MET A 150 7.66 6.02 -4.40
CA MET A 150 7.12 5.13 -3.36
C MET A 150 8.16 4.84 -2.26
N ASN A 151 9.43 4.66 -2.64
CA ASN A 151 10.53 4.49 -1.69
C ASN A 151 10.78 5.78 -0.89
N LYS A 152 10.72 6.97 -1.51
CA LYS A 152 10.78 8.27 -0.80
C LYS A 152 9.63 8.39 0.21
N GLY A 153 8.41 8.03 -0.17
CA GLY A 153 7.25 8.02 0.72
C GLY A 153 7.44 7.06 1.91
N TRP A 154 7.99 5.87 1.68
CA TRP A 154 8.30 4.93 2.77
C TRP A 154 9.27 5.54 3.78
N LYS A 155 10.34 6.17 3.29
CA LYS A 155 11.34 6.83 4.15
C LYS A 155 10.69 7.87 5.06
N LEU A 156 9.71 8.62 4.55
CA LEU A 156 9.01 9.67 5.26
C LEU A 156 7.89 9.18 6.20
N SER A 157 7.34 7.98 5.96
CA SER A 157 6.26 7.38 6.73
C SER A 157 6.63 7.18 8.20
N GLN A 158 5.67 7.31 9.11
CA GLN A 158 5.81 7.01 10.54
C GLN A 158 4.83 5.92 11.03
N GLY A 159 3.90 5.48 10.18
CA GLY A 159 2.89 4.48 10.51
C GLY A 159 3.43 3.07 10.73
N ASP A 160 2.67 2.27 11.48
CA ASP A 160 2.92 0.84 11.67
C ASP A 160 2.63 0.06 10.39
N TYR A 161 1.59 0.47 9.67
CA TYR A 161 1.20 -0.07 8.37
C TYR A 161 1.22 1.02 7.31
N ILE A 162 1.67 0.64 6.12
CA ILE A 162 1.77 1.50 4.95
C ILE A 162 0.82 0.98 3.88
N TYR A 163 0.14 1.91 3.23
CA TYR A 163 -0.69 1.65 2.06
C TYR A 163 -0.33 2.64 0.95
N TYR A 164 -0.16 2.12 -0.27
CA TYR A 164 0.13 2.93 -1.44
C TYR A 164 -1.15 3.15 -2.24
N LEU A 165 -1.50 4.42 -2.47
CA LEU A 165 -2.64 4.83 -3.28
C LEU A 165 -2.13 5.42 -4.61
N GLY A 166 -2.72 4.99 -5.73
CA GLY A 166 -2.51 5.67 -7.01
C GLY A 166 -3.13 7.07 -6.99
N SER A 167 -2.48 8.05 -7.60
CA SER A 167 -3.01 9.43 -7.66
C SER A 167 -4.33 9.55 -8.44
N ASP A 168 -4.65 8.53 -9.23
CA ASP A 168 -5.90 8.38 -9.98
C ASP A 168 -6.88 7.40 -9.34
N ASP A 169 -6.56 6.82 -8.18
CA ASP A 169 -7.42 5.88 -7.46
C ASP A 169 -8.19 6.57 -6.32
N ILE A 170 -9.14 5.84 -5.73
CA ILE A 170 -9.92 6.31 -4.57
C ILE A 170 -9.78 5.27 -3.45
N LEU A 171 -9.36 5.72 -2.26
CA LEU A 171 -9.41 4.90 -1.05
C LEU A 171 -10.84 4.86 -0.52
N LEU A 172 -11.43 3.66 -0.47
CA LEU A 172 -12.80 3.46 0.01
C LEU A 172 -12.85 3.11 1.49
N ASN A 173 -11.91 2.31 1.98
CA ASN A 173 -11.94 1.82 3.35
C ASN A 173 -10.55 1.49 3.90
N ILE A 174 -10.25 1.98 5.10
CA ILE A 174 -9.18 1.45 5.96
C ILE A 174 -9.81 0.41 6.90
N PRO A 175 -9.44 -0.88 6.80
CA PRO A 175 -10.11 -1.96 7.53
C PRO A 175 -9.67 -1.98 9.00
N SER A 176 -10.27 -1.11 9.82
CA SER A 176 -9.87 -0.83 11.21
C SER A 176 -9.71 -2.07 12.08
N GLN A 177 -10.67 -2.99 12.05
CA GLN A 177 -10.61 -4.25 12.80
C GLN A 177 -9.44 -5.13 12.38
N SER A 178 -9.18 -5.25 11.07
CA SER A 178 -8.04 -6.01 10.56
C SER A 178 -6.71 -5.35 10.91
N ILE A 179 -6.63 -4.01 10.90
CA ILE A 179 -5.45 -3.25 11.32
C ILE A 179 -5.15 -3.49 12.81
N GLN A 180 -6.17 -3.41 13.68
CA GLN A 180 -6.02 -3.69 15.11
C GLN A 180 -5.57 -5.13 15.36
N LYS A 181 -6.25 -6.11 14.75
CA LYS A 181 -5.89 -7.53 14.86
C LYS A 181 -4.47 -7.80 14.36
N ALA A 182 -4.09 -7.17 13.25
CA ALA A 182 -2.74 -7.30 12.70
C ALA A 182 -1.70 -6.72 13.67
N SER A 183 -1.96 -5.56 14.26
CA SER A 183 -1.07 -4.96 15.26
C SER A 183 -0.90 -5.86 16.48
N LEU A 184 -1.99 -6.42 17.02
CA LEU A 184 -1.95 -7.31 18.19
C LEU A 184 -1.20 -8.62 17.90
N ASN A 185 -1.44 -9.21 16.72
CA ASN A 185 -0.83 -10.48 16.33
C ASN A 185 0.53 -10.32 15.66
N ASN A 186 1.04 -9.08 15.56
CA ASN A 186 2.27 -8.76 14.86
C ASN A 186 2.26 -9.18 13.37
N THR A 187 1.08 -9.23 12.72
CA THR A 187 0.90 -9.66 11.32
C THR A 187 1.60 -8.74 10.34
N ASP A 188 2.11 -9.30 9.23
CA ASP A 188 2.94 -8.56 8.27
C ASP A 188 2.13 -7.84 7.19
N ILE A 189 1.07 -8.46 6.66
CA ILE A 189 0.23 -7.88 5.62
C ILE A 189 -1.27 -8.02 5.90
N ILE A 190 -2.04 -7.05 5.42
CA ILE A 190 -3.51 -7.12 5.35
C ILE A 190 -3.89 -6.90 3.89
N HIS A 191 -4.76 -7.75 3.35
CA HIS A 191 -5.19 -7.62 1.97
C HIS A 191 -6.70 -7.77 1.79
N GLY A 192 -7.30 -6.85 1.04
CA GLY A 192 -8.73 -6.82 0.74
C GLY A 192 -9.02 -6.85 -0.76
N ASN A 193 -10.28 -6.57 -1.10
CA ASN A 193 -10.74 -6.53 -2.49
C ASN A 193 -10.55 -5.13 -3.08
N VAL A 194 -10.44 -5.07 -4.41
CA VAL A 194 -10.36 -3.81 -5.16
C VAL A 194 -11.42 -3.85 -6.25
N ILE A 195 -12.23 -2.81 -6.38
CA ILE A 195 -13.18 -2.69 -7.47
C ILE A 195 -12.55 -1.85 -8.58
N MET A 196 -12.66 -2.31 -9.82
CA MET A 196 -12.15 -1.60 -10.99
C MET A 196 -13.25 -0.77 -11.63
N ASP A 197 -12.88 0.28 -12.37
CA ASP A 197 -13.83 1.17 -13.06
C ASP A 197 -14.79 0.47 -14.03
N ASN A 198 -14.36 -0.65 -14.62
CA ASN A 198 -15.16 -1.52 -15.48
C ASN A 198 -16.12 -2.43 -14.70
N GLY A 199 -16.24 -2.24 -13.39
CA GLY A 199 -17.10 -3.01 -12.48
C GLY A 199 -16.52 -4.34 -12.01
N GLN A 200 -15.32 -4.72 -12.47
CA GLN A 200 -14.71 -6.00 -12.06
C GLN A 200 -14.16 -5.92 -10.63
N LEU A 201 -14.48 -6.93 -9.82
CA LEU A 201 -13.91 -7.09 -8.49
C LEU A 201 -12.63 -7.92 -8.55
N ARG A 202 -11.50 -7.31 -8.21
CA ARG A 202 -10.21 -7.98 -8.06
C ARG A 202 -10.03 -8.45 -6.61
N ILE A 203 -10.05 -9.76 -6.42
CA ILE A 203 -9.89 -10.40 -5.11
C ILE A 203 -8.40 -10.69 -4.88
N SER A 204 -7.79 -10.01 -3.91
CA SER A 204 -6.42 -10.29 -3.49
C SER A 204 -6.31 -11.67 -2.82
N ARG A 205 -5.29 -12.44 -3.20
CA ARG A 205 -5.02 -13.77 -2.67
C ARG A 205 -3.53 -13.93 -2.35
N TYR A 206 -3.23 -14.21 -1.09
CA TYR A 206 -1.90 -14.62 -0.65
C TYR A 206 -1.78 -16.14 -0.73
N ASN A 207 -1.15 -16.66 -1.79
CA ASN A 207 -1.01 -18.11 -2.02
C ASN A 207 0.17 -18.39 -3.00
N PRO A 208 0.54 -19.67 -3.24
CA PRO A 208 1.68 -20.01 -4.09
C PRO A 208 1.59 -19.52 -5.54
N LEU A 209 0.41 -19.13 -6.05
CA LEU A 209 0.30 -18.55 -7.40
C LEU A 209 0.99 -17.19 -7.49
N ILE A 210 1.37 -16.55 -6.37
CA ILE A 210 2.20 -15.34 -6.36
C ILE A 210 3.50 -15.53 -7.15
N VAL A 211 4.06 -16.74 -7.18
CA VAL A 211 5.26 -17.03 -7.97
C VAL A 211 5.04 -16.73 -9.46
N PHE A 212 3.82 -16.96 -9.96
CA PHE A 212 3.51 -16.89 -11.39
C PHE A 212 2.52 -15.81 -11.76
N LYS A 213 1.96 -15.08 -10.80
CA LYS A 213 0.90 -14.08 -10.99
C LYS A 213 0.92 -13.04 -9.89
N ASN A 214 0.63 -11.80 -10.26
CA ASN A 214 0.44 -10.74 -9.28
C ASN A 214 -0.94 -10.84 -8.60
N THR A 215 -1.10 -11.81 -7.68
CA THR A 215 -2.39 -12.15 -7.04
C THR A 215 -2.73 -11.28 -5.85
N LEU A 216 -1.79 -10.52 -5.29
CA LEU A 216 -2.07 -9.44 -4.36
C LEU A 216 -2.19 -8.14 -5.16
N CYS A 217 -3.35 -7.50 -5.09
CA CYS A 217 -3.53 -6.20 -5.73
C CYS A 217 -2.84 -5.13 -4.88
N PRO A 218 -1.93 -4.31 -5.45
CA PRO A 218 -1.25 -3.26 -4.68
C PRO A 218 -2.22 -2.29 -3.98
N GLN A 219 -3.30 -1.91 -4.67
CA GLN A 219 -4.38 -1.05 -4.18
C GLN A 219 -5.30 -1.73 -3.14
N GLY A 220 -4.99 -2.95 -2.76
CA GLY A 220 -5.73 -3.68 -1.74
C GLY A 220 -4.83 -4.13 -0.59
N LEU A 221 -3.60 -3.64 -0.51
CA LEU A 221 -2.55 -4.20 0.34
C LEU A 221 -2.01 -3.17 1.33
N PHE A 222 -2.18 -3.45 2.61
CA PHE A 222 -1.48 -2.76 3.70
C PHE A 222 -0.31 -3.63 4.14
N ILE A 223 0.88 -3.04 4.24
CA ILE A 223 2.11 -3.76 4.58
C ILE A 223 2.72 -3.11 5.80
N LYS A 224 3.13 -3.94 6.75
CA LYS A 224 3.85 -3.49 7.94
C LYS A 224 5.13 -2.75 7.54
N LYS A 225 5.33 -1.55 8.09
CA LYS A 225 6.48 -0.69 7.76
C LYS A 225 7.82 -1.41 7.91
N LYS A 226 7.98 -2.18 9.00
CA LYS A 226 9.20 -2.95 9.27
C LYS A 226 9.51 -4.02 8.21
N LEU A 227 8.49 -4.66 7.64
CA LEU A 227 8.68 -5.62 6.53
C LEU A 227 9.18 -4.89 5.28
N LEU A 228 8.53 -3.79 4.91
CA LEU A 228 8.94 -2.97 3.76
C LEU A 228 10.37 -2.42 3.91
N ALA A 229 10.83 -2.16 5.14
CA ALA A 229 12.21 -1.74 5.41
C ALA A 229 13.27 -2.73 4.87
N GLN A 230 12.92 -4.02 4.82
CA GLN A 230 13.78 -5.10 4.32
C GLN A 230 13.55 -5.38 2.83
N LEU A 231 12.42 -4.91 2.31
CA LEU A 231 11.90 -5.14 0.96
C LEU A 231 11.55 -3.83 0.24
N PRO A 232 12.49 -2.88 0.07
CA PRO A 232 12.20 -1.67 -0.72
C PRO A 232 11.85 -2.04 -2.17
N PHE A 233 11.07 -1.18 -2.84
CA PHE A 233 10.75 -1.38 -4.24
C PHE A 233 12.02 -1.36 -5.08
N ASN A 234 12.10 -2.26 -6.05
CA ASN A 234 13.22 -2.33 -6.96
C ASN A 234 12.99 -1.41 -8.16
N THR A 235 13.65 -0.26 -8.18
CA THR A 235 13.47 0.81 -9.19
C THR A 235 13.96 0.43 -10.60
N LYS A 236 14.65 -0.72 -10.74
CA LYS A 236 15.02 -1.28 -12.05
C LYS A 236 13.81 -1.75 -12.86
N TYR A 237 12.72 -2.14 -12.19
CA TYR A 237 11.46 -2.53 -12.82
C TYR A 237 10.59 -1.29 -12.96
N LYS A 238 10.11 -1.01 -14.18
CA LYS A 238 9.32 0.20 -14.44
C LYS A 238 7.82 -0.05 -14.28
N VAL A 239 7.36 -1.29 -14.40
CA VAL A 239 5.94 -1.66 -14.37
C VAL A 239 5.63 -2.75 -13.35
N TYR A 240 6.58 -3.64 -13.04
CA TYR A 240 6.35 -4.85 -12.25
C TYR A 240 7.10 -4.87 -10.91
N ALA A 241 7.49 -3.72 -10.35
CA ALA A 241 8.16 -3.72 -9.03
C ALA A 241 7.19 -4.09 -7.89
N ASP A 242 5.88 -3.92 -8.09
CA ASP A 242 4.83 -4.41 -7.19
C ASP A 242 4.74 -5.94 -7.21
N PHE A 243 4.87 -6.55 -8.38
CA PHE A 243 4.94 -8.00 -8.53
C PHE A 243 6.21 -8.59 -7.89
N ASP A 244 7.35 -7.91 -8.09
CA ASP A 244 8.61 -8.24 -7.41
C ASP A 244 8.48 -8.17 -5.88
N LEU A 245 7.86 -7.09 -5.37
CA LEU A 245 7.60 -6.94 -3.95
C LEU A 245 6.71 -8.08 -3.42
N ASN A 246 5.62 -8.42 -4.11
CA ASN A 246 4.73 -9.49 -3.70
C ASN A 246 5.42 -10.86 -3.66
N GLN A 247 6.30 -11.14 -4.63
CA GLN A 247 7.13 -12.36 -4.60
C GLN A 247 8.11 -12.37 -3.42
N LYS A 248 8.73 -11.25 -3.10
CA LYS A 248 9.63 -11.12 -1.95
C LYS A 248 8.90 -11.29 -0.62
N ILE A 249 7.71 -10.70 -0.47
CA ILE A 249 6.81 -10.89 0.68
C ILE A 249 6.50 -12.39 0.85
N TYR A 250 6.15 -13.07 -0.25
CA TYR A 250 5.90 -14.52 -0.24
C TYR A 250 7.15 -15.33 0.17
N LYS A 251 8.34 -14.98 -0.34
CA LYS A 251 9.60 -15.64 0.04
C LYS A 251 9.97 -15.44 1.51
N MET A 252 9.59 -14.30 2.10
CA MET A 252 9.74 -14.05 3.53
C MET A 252 8.73 -14.83 4.39
N SER A 253 7.82 -15.58 3.79
CA SER A 253 6.73 -16.28 4.49
C SER A 253 5.93 -15.34 5.38
N ALA A 254 5.71 -14.11 4.89
CA ALA A 254 4.99 -13.07 5.62
C ALA A 254 3.61 -13.57 6.06
N SER A 255 3.25 -13.25 7.30
CA SER A 255 1.92 -13.54 7.84
C SER A 255 0.87 -12.60 7.25
N SER A 256 -0.35 -13.09 7.02
CA SER A 256 -1.39 -12.33 6.32
C SER A 256 -2.75 -12.38 7.00
N ILE A 257 -3.48 -11.27 6.97
CA ILE A 257 -4.93 -11.22 7.22
C ILE A 257 -5.64 -10.89 5.91
N LYS A 258 -6.64 -11.70 5.54
CA LYS A 258 -7.56 -11.38 4.46
C LYS A 258 -8.77 -10.64 5.01
N ASP A 259 -8.97 -9.40 4.55
CA ASP A 259 -10.17 -8.63 4.81
C ASP A 259 -11.22 -8.85 3.69
N LYS A 260 -12.51 -8.82 4.03
CA LYS A 260 -13.59 -9.04 3.07
C LYS A 260 -14.07 -7.73 2.42
N SER A 261 -13.74 -6.58 3.01
CA SER A 261 -14.12 -5.27 2.49
C SER A 261 -13.41 -4.93 1.18
N THR A 262 -14.00 -3.98 0.45
CA THR A 262 -13.37 -3.36 -0.71
C THR A 262 -12.56 -2.16 -0.23
N ILE A 263 -11.26 -2.20 -0.48
CA ILE A 263 -10.29 -1.22 0.03
C ILE A 263 -10.27 0.01 -0.87
N ALA A 264 -10.26 -0.18 -2.18
CA ALA A 264 -10.10 0.91 -3.14
C ALA A 264 -10.92 0.70 -4.40
N PHE A 265 -11.20 1.83 -5.05
CA PHE A 265 -11.66 1.89 -6.44
C PHE A 265 -10.45 2.22 -7.33
N PHE A 266 -10.16 1.32 -8.27
CA PHE A 266 -9.01 1.40 -9.17
C PHE A 266 -9.45 1.87 -10.55
N ARG A 267 -8.86 2.96 -11.03
CA ARG A 267 -9.13 3.47 -12.39
C ARG A 267 -8.27 2.76 -13.42
N LEU A 268 -8.88 2.30 -14.50
CA LEU A 268 -8.12 1.89 -15.68
C LEU A 268 -7.63 3.14 -16.41
N GLY A 269 -6.49 3.04 -17.09
CA GLY A 269 -5.88 4.18 -17.79
C GLY A 269 -4.67 4.79 -17.08
N GLY A 270 -4.31 4.33 -15.88
CA GLY A 270 -3.12 4.77 -15.15
C GLY A 270 -1.78 4.38 -15.82
N ALA A 271 -0.66 4.81 -15.22
CA ALA A 271 0.69 4.69 -15.79
C ALA A 271 1.10 3.26 -16.22
N SER A 272 0.59 2.23 -15.54
CA SER A 272 0.84 0.82 -15.90
C SER A 272 0.11 0.41 -17.18
N SER A 273 -1.10 0.94 -17.41
CA SER A 273 -1.88 0.66 -18.62
C SER A 273 -1.35 1.41 -19.84
N SER A 274 -0.82 2.61 -19.67
CA SER A 274 -0.13 3.34 -20.76
C SER A 274 1.21 2.67 -21.15
N TYR A 275 1.84 1.94 -20.22
CA TYR A 275 3.00 1.09 -20.52
C TYR A 275 2.65 -0.23 -21.21
N GLN A 276 1.40 -0.66 -21.14
CA GLN A 276 0.88 -1.89 -21.78
C GLN A 276 0.38 -1.67 -23.22
N ASP A 277 0.49 -0.44 -23.75
CA ASP A 277 0.21 -0.15 -25.15
C ASP A 277 1.08 -1.01 -26.09
N ASN A 278 0.57 -1.32 -27.28
CA ASN A 278 1.09 -2.37 -28.17
C ASN A 278 2.58 -2.21 -28.54
N SER A 279 3.11 -0.98 -28.52
CA SER A 279 4.53 -0.69 -28.79
C SER A 279 5.49 -1.12 -27.68
N LYS A 280 5.00 -1.31 -26.44
CA LYS A 280 5.80 -1.62 -25.23
C LYS A 280 5.46 -2.96 -24.59
N LEU A 281 4.47 -3.68 -25.12
CA LEU A 281 4.03 -4.98 -24.60
C LEU A 281 5.15 -6.03 -24.52
N ALA A 282 6.10 -6.01 -25.46
CA ALA A 282 7.27 -6.90 -25.44
C ALA A 282 8.17 -6.64 -24.23
N ASN A 283 8.39 -5.37 -23.88
CA ASN A 283 9.18 -4.97 -22.72
C ASN A 283 8.48 -5.38 -21.42
N CYS A 284 7.14 -5.25 -21.35
CA CYS A 284 6.35 -5.71 -20.20
C CYS A 284 6.48 -7.23 -19.97
N LYS A 285 6.40 -8.04 -21.04
CA LYS A 285 6.59 -9.50 -20.94
C LYS A 285 8.01 -9.88 -20.51
N GLN A 286 9.02 -9.17 -21.01
CA GLN A 286 10.41 -9.39 -20.63
C GLN A 286 10.65 -9.03 -19.16
N GLU A 287 10.14 -7.88 -18.72
CA GLU A 287 10.25 -7.44 -17.32
C GLU A 287 9.56 -8.43 -16.38
N TYR A 288 8.35 -8.89 -16.73
CA TYR A 288 7.62 -9.91 -15.98
C TYR A 288 8.42 -11.21 -15.79
N ALA A 289 8.99 -11.73 -16.88
CA ALA A 289 9.84 -12.92 -16.82
C ALA A 289 11.10 -12.67 -15.98
N ARG A 290 11.72 -11.49 -16.13
CA ARG A 290 12.90 -11.10 -15.34
C ARG A 290 12.60 -11.04 -13.85
N VAL A 291 11.44 -10.52 -13.43
CA VAL A 291 11.01 -10.55 -12.01
C VAL A 291 10.99 -11.98 -11.46
N ILE A 292 10.39 -12.92 -12.19
CA ILE A 292 10.34 -14.33 -11.79
C ILE A 292 11.75 -14.92 -11.72
N TYR A 293 12.59 -14.66 -12.72
CA TYR A 293 13.97 -15.14 -12.76
C TYR A 293 14.80 -14.59 -11.59
N ASP A 294 14.71 -13.31 -11.31
CA ASP A 294 15.51 -12.66 -10.26
C ASP A 294 15.11 -13.14 -8.86
N ASN A 295 13.86 -13.57 -8.66
CA ASN A 295 13.38 -14.09 -7.38
C ASN A 295 13.46 -15.61 -7.24
N PHE A 296 13.28 -16.38 -8.31
CA PHE A 296 13.14 -17.84 -8.28
C PHE A 296 14.07 -18.59 -9.25
N GLY A 297 14.92 -17.89 -9.99
CA GLY A 297 15.87 -18.46 -10.94
C GLY A 297 15.22 -19.13 -12.15
N LEU A 298 16.01 -19.95 -12.84
CA LEU A 298 15.58 -20.66 -14.04
C LEU A 298 14.45 -21.65 -13.75
N SER A 299 14.45 -22.29 -12.58
CA SER A 299 13.39 -23.22 -12.16
C SER A 299 12.04 -22.51 -12.04
N GLY A 300 12.00 -21.31 -11.47
CA GLY A 300 10.79 -20.47 -11.41
C GLY A 300 10.25 -20.11 -12.80
N LEU A 301 11.12 -19.76 -13.74
CA LEU A 301 10.73 -19.48 -15.13
C LEU A 301 10.12 -20.71 -15.82
N ILE A 302 10.78 -21.87 -15.69
CA ILE A 302 10.29 -23.13 -16.29
C ILE A 302 8.91 -23.47 -15.72
N LEU A 303 8.74 -23.38 -14.39
CA LEU A 303 7.45 -23.62 -13.75
C LEU A 303 6.37 -22.63 -14.21
N SER A 304 6.72 -21.35 -14.38
CA SER A 304 5.81 -20.33 -14.91
C SER A 304 5.35 -20.67 -16.34
N TRP A 305 6.27 -21.12 -17.19
CA TRP A 305 5.98 -21.54 -18.55
C TRP A 305 5.10 -22.79 -18.60
N ILE A 306 5.42 -23.82 -17.82
CA ILE A 306 4.60 -25.04 -17.69
C ILE A 306 3.19 -24.67 -17.23
N TRP A 307 3.07 -23.84 -16.20
CA TRP A 307 1.79 -23.38 -15.67
C TRP A 307 0.97 -22.63 -16.73
N GLY A 308 1.61 -21.75 -17.50
CA GLY A 308 1.00 -21.02 -18.61
C GLY A 308 0.51 -21.95 -19.73
N ALA A 309 1.32 -22.93 -20.12
CA ALA A 309 0.98 -23.92 -21.14
C ALA A 309 -0.19 -24.81 -20.70
N VAL A 310 -0.15 -25.34 -19.48
CA VAL A 310 -1.24 -26.16 -18.90
C VAL A 310 -2.53 -25.35 -18.85
N ARG A 311 -2.48 -24.10 -18.38
CA ARG A 311 -3.66 -23.22 -18.37
C ARG A 311 -4.17 -22.94 -19.78
N GLY A 312 -3.29 -22.70 -20.75
CA GLY A 312 -3.65 -22.49 -22.14
C GLY A 312 -4.39 -23.69 -22.74
N LEU A 313 -3.92 -24.90 -22.46
CA LEU A 313 -4.58 -26.15 -22.87
C LEU A 313 -5.95 -26.33 -22.20
N VAL A 314 -6.04 -26.06 -20.89
CA VAL A 314 -7.29 -26.10 -20.10
C VAL A 314 -8.34 -25.16 -20.69
N VAL A 315 -7.95 -23.91 -20.99
CA VAL A 315 -8.86 -22.90 -21.56
C VAL A 315 -9.24 -23.24 -23.01
N LYS A 316 -8.27 -23.64 -23.85
CA LYS A 316 -8.51 -23.95 -25.27
C LYS A 316 -9.37 -25.20 -25.47
N ASN A 317 -9.24 -26.18 -24.59
CA ASN A 317 -9.98 -27.44 -24.70
C ASN A 317 -11.27 -27.46 -23.86
N ASN A 318 -11.68 -26.37 -23.21
CA ASN A 318 -12.76 -26.35 -22.22
C ASN A 318 -12.64 -27.48 -21.17
N ILE A 319 -11.41 -27.93 -20.90
CA ILE A 319 -11.16 -28.98 -19.92
C ILE A 319 -11.32 -28.31 -18.57
N HIS A 320 -12.49 -28.42 -17.96
CA HIS A 320 -12.64 -28.12 -16.55
C HIS A 320 -11.70 -29.05 -15.77
N LEU A 321 -10.62 -28.50 -15.22
CA LEU A 321 -9.79 -29.21 -14.24
C LEU A 321 -10.73 -29.71 -13.15
N HIS A 322 -10.87 -31.04 -13.08
CA HIS A 322 -11.83 -31.75 -12.25
C HIS A 322 -11.77 -31.28 -10.79
N THR A 323 -12.71 -30.42 -10.42
CA THR A 323 -13.60 -30.72 -9.30
C THR A 323 -14.98 -30.77 -9.93
N ASP A 324 -15.45 -31.99 -10.19
CA ASP A 324 -16.66 -32.26 -10.95
C ASP A 324 -17.84 -31.47 -10.37
N TYR A 325 -18.47 -30.63 -11.20
CA TYR A 325 -19.70 -29.91 -10.86
C TYR A 325 -20.78 -30.88 -10.34
N LYS A 326 -20.76 -32.16 -10.77
CA LYS A 326 -21.64 -33.21 -10.24
C LYS A 326 -21.31 -33.57 -8.78
N THR A 327 -20.06 -33.52 -8.34
CA THR A 327 -19.68 -33.75 -6.93
C THR A 327 -20.18 -32.62 -6.03
N LEU A 328 -20.08 -31.36 -6.48
CA LEU A 328 -20.63 -30.22 -5.75
C LEU A 328 -22.17 -30.28 -5.67
N LYS A 329 -22.83 -30.71 -6.76
CA LYS A 329 -24.29 -30.89 -6.83
C LYS A 329 -24.81 -32.07 -6.00
N ARG A 330 -23.96 -33.07 -5.73
CA ARG A 330 -24.27 -34.23 -4.86
C ARG A 330 -24.20 -33.84 -3.38
N ILE A 331 -23.15 -33.12 -2.99
CA ILE A 331 -22.99 -32.59 -1.61
C ILE A 331 -24.10 -31.59 -1.24
N LEU A 332 -24.56 -30.76 -2.18
CA LEU A 332 -25.66 -29.81 -1.94
C LEU A 332 -27.05 -30.48 -1.88
N LYS A 333 -27.18 -31.75 -2.29
CA LYS A 333 -28.42 -32.52 -2.16
C LYS A 333 -28.53 -33.25 -0.82
N ASP A 334 -27.41 -33.49 -0.14
CA ASP A 334 -27.33 -34.20 1.14
C ASP A 334 -27.41 -33.24 2.35
N CYS A 335 -27.78 -31.97 2.14
CA CYS A 335 -27.99 -30.95 3.18
C CYS A 335 -29.39 -30.29 3.09
N LYS A 336 -30.41 -31.09 2.73
CA LYS A 336 -31.81 -30.75 2.96
C LYS A 336 -32.49 -31.84 3.77
#